data_AF-A0A379X3Y3-F1
#
_entry.id   AF-A0A379X3Y3-F1
#
_cell.length_a   1.000
_cell.length_b   1.000
_cell.length_c   1.000
_cell.angle_alpha   90.00
_cell.angle_beta   90.00
_cell.angle_gamma   90.00
#
_symmetry.space_group_name_H-M   'P 1'
#
loop_
_entity.id
_entity.type
_entity.pdbx_description
1 polymer ?
#
loop_
_entity_poly.entity_id
_entity_poly.type
_entity_poly.pdbx_seq_one_letter_code
_entity_poly.pdbx_strand_id
1 'polypeptide(L)'
;MSPLMDIDETRLEESHIVVRKLMDSAGASGRITCHTNQKAALQDADFVVVAFQIGGYEPCTVTDFEVCKRHGLEQTIADTLGPGGIMRAPAGLSRICG
;
A
#
# COMPACT_ATOMS: atom_id res chain seq x y z
N MET A 1 10.02 -6.65 -17.07
CA MET A 1 9.46 -7.61 -16.09
C MET A 1 8.64 -6.78 -15.13
N SER A 2 7.40 -7.17 -14.82
CA SER A 2 6.50 -6.34 -14.02
C SER A 2 6.33 -6.97 -12.63
N PRO A 3 7.16 -6.58 -11.64
CA PRO A 3 7.05 -7.11 -10.29
C PRO A 3 5.81 -6.54 -9.59
N LEU A 4 5.02 -7.42 -8.97
CA LEU A 4 4.03 -7.07 -7.95
C LEU A 4 4.62 -7.40 -6.59
N MET A 5 4.42 -6.50 -5.63
CA MET A 5 4.91 -6.67 -4.28
C MET A 5 3.86 -6.25 -3.27
N ASP A 6 3.57 -7.15 -2.34
CA ASP A 6 2.82 -6.88 -1.10
C ASP A 6 3.39 -7.81 -0.03
N ILE A 7 3.35 -7.39 1.23
CA ILE A 7 3.75 -8.23 2.37
C ILE A 7 2.71 -9.31 2.67
N ASP A 8 1.47 -9.09 2.23
CA ASP A 8 0.35 -10.03 2.37
C ASP A 8 0.24 -10.89 1.10
N GLU A 9 0.53 -12.18 1.25
CA GLU A 9 0.50 -13.15 0.15
C GLU A 9 -0.89 -13.30 -0.47
N THR A 10 -1.96 -13.17 0.33
CA THR A 10 -3.34 -13.32 -0.17
C THR A 10 -3.68 -12.14 -1.07
N ARG A 11 -3.41 -10.91 -0.60
CA ARG A 11 -3.65 -9.69 -1.39
C ARG A 11 -2.78 -9.63 -2.64
N LEU A 12 -1.56 -10.18 -2.56
CA LEU A 12 -0.65 -10.29 -3.69
C LEU A 12 -1.18 -11.24 -4.77
N GLU A 13 -1.72 -12.40 -4.37
CA GLU A 13 -2.33 -13.36 -5.29
C GLU A 13 -3.57 -12.78 -5.97
N GLU A 14 -4.45 -12.12 -5.21
CA GLU A 14 -5.62 -11.42 -5.75
C GLU A 14 -5.21 -10.35 -6.79
N SER A 15 -4.21 -9.55 -6.45
CA SER A 15 -3.67 -8.51 -7.35
C SER A 15 -3.09 -9.12 -8.63
N HIS A 16 -2.34 -10.22 -8.52
CA HIS A 16 -1.81 -10.94 -9.66
C HIS A 16 -2.91 -11.44 -10.61
N ILE A 17 -4.00 -11.99 -10.07
CA ILE A 17 -5.16 -12.44 -10.85
C ILE A 17 -5.81 -11.26 -11.58
N VAL A 18 -6.01 -10.13 -10.90
CA VAL A 18 -6.62 -8.93 -11.48
C VAL A 18 -5.77 -8.36 -12.60
N VAL A 19 -4.46 -8.18 -12.37
CA VAL A 19 -3.52 -7.66 -13.38
C VAL A 19 -3.47 -8.57 -14.59
N ARG A 20 -3.44 -9.90 -14.39
CA ARG A 20 -3.45 -10.86 -15.50
C ARG A 20 -4.71 -10.72 -16.36
N LYS A 21 -5.90 -10.64 -15.74
CA LYS A 21 -7.16 -10.43 -16.46
C LYS A 21 -7.18 -9.10 -17.23
N LEU A 22 -6.61 -8.04 -16.65
CA LEU A 22 -6.49 -6.74 -17.31
C LEU A 22 -5.57 -6.82 -18.52
N MET A 23 -4.43 -7.52 -18.40
CA MET A 23 -3.51 -7.74 -19.53
C MET A 23 -4.18 -8.51 -20.66
N ASP A 24 -4.88 -9.61 -20.33
CA ASP A 24 -5.63 -10.41 -21.32
C ASP A 24 -6.67 -9.55 -22.04
N SER A 25 -7.41 -8.72 -21.29
CA SER A 25 -8.46 -7.84 -21.83
C SER A 25 -7.90 -6.70 -22.69
N ALA A 26 -6.72 -6.19 -22.35
CA ALA A 26 -6.05 -5.13 -23.10
C ALA A 26 -5.20 -5.65 -24.27
N GLY A 27 -5.09 -6.97 -24.45
CA GLY A 27 -4.16 -7.58 -25.41
C GLY A 27 -2.69 -7.30 -25.10
N ALA A 28 -2.36 -6.98 -23.85
CA ALA A 28 -1.01 -6.68 -23.42
C ALA A 28 -0.23 -7.96 -23.12
N SER A 29 1.02 -8.02 -23.54
CA SER A 29 1.92 -9.13 -23.22
C SER A 29 3.02 -8.65 -22.28
N GLY A 30 3.38 -9.50 -21.32
CA GLY A 30 4.37 -9.16 -20.30
C GLY A 30 4.52 -10.28 -19.27
N ARG A 31 5.65 -10.29 -18.57
CA ARG A 31 5.93 -11.24 -17.49
C ARG A 31 5.70 -10.57 -16.15
N ILE A 32 4.70 -11.05 -15.41
CA ILE A 32 4.43 -10.64 -14.03
C ILE A 32 5.20 -11.55 -13.08
N THR A 33 5.76 -11.01 -12.02
CA THR A 33 6.36 -11.79 -10.92
C THR A 33 5.93 -11.25 -9.58
N CYS A 34 5.65 -12.12 -8.62
CA CYS A 34 5.18 -11.74 -7.30
C CYS A 34 6.31 -11.87 -6.27
N HIS A 35 6.43 -10.88 -5.38
CA HIS A 35 7.47 -10.83 -4.35
C HIS A 35 6.85 -10.37 -3.02
N THR A 36 7.25 -10.98 -1.91
CA THR A 36 6.91 -10.49 -0.56
C THR A 36 8.04 -9.67 0.07
N ASN A 37 9.20 -9.64 -0.59
CA ASN A 37 10.36 -8.88 -0.18
C ASN A 37 10.57 -7.68 -1.10
N GLN A 38 10.65 -6.48 -0.50
CA GLN A 38 10.80 -5.23 -1.23
C GLN A 38 12.11 -5.15 -2.03
N LYS A 39 13.24 -5.56 -1.44
CA LYS A 39 14.54 -5.50 -2.12
C LYS A 39 14.57 -6.39 -3.35
N ALA A 40 13.97 -7.59 -3.26
CA ALA A 40 13.84 -8.49 -4.39
C ALA A 40 12.96 -7.91 -5.50
N ALA A 41 11.87 -7.22 -5.14
CA ALA A 41 10.96 -6.60 -6.10
C ALA A 41 11.56 -5.38 -6.82
N LEU A 42 12.45 -4.64 -6.15
CA LEU A 42 13.11 -3.45 -6.69
C LEU A 42 14.33 -3.76 -7.55
N GLN A 43 14.89 -4.97 -7.45
CA GLN A 43 16.07 -5.36 -8.21
C GLN A 43 15.77 -5.24 -9.72
N ASP A 44 16.58 -4.44 -10.41
CA ASP A 44 16.50 -4.18 -11.86
C ASP A 44 15.16 -3.57 -12.33
N ALA A 45 14.39 -2.93 -11.44
CA ALA A 45 13.16 -2.25 -11.81
C ALA A 45 13.43 -0.91 -12.51
N ASP A 46 12.91 -0.75 -13.73
CA ASP A 46 13.01 0.51 -14.50
C ASP A 46 12.12 1.63 -13.91
N PHE A 47 10.96 1.24 -13.37
CA PHE A 47 9.97 2.14 -12.79
C PHE A 47 9.34 1.50 -11.56
N VAL A 48 9.02 2.33 -10.57
CA VAL A 48 8.38 1.90 -9.32
C VAL A 48 7.12 2.72 -9.09
N VAL A 49 5.98 2.03 -9.02
CA VAL A 49 4.70 2.63 -8.62
C VAL A 49 4.38 2.15 -7.21
N VAL A 50 4.17 3.10 -6.31
CA VAL A 50 3.95 2.83 -4.90
C VAL A 50 2.49 3.10 -4.56
N ALA A 51 1.77 2.08 -4.09
CA ALA A 51 0.40 2.19 -3.63
C ALA A 51 0.19 1.29 -2.41
N PHE A 52 0.31 1.86 -1.21
CA PHE A 52 0.09 1.14 0.04
C PHE A 52 -0.59 2.03 1.08
N GLN A 53 -1.24 1.40 2.06
CA GLN A 53 -1.70 2.04 3.29
C GLN A 53 -1.07 1.34 4.48
N ILE A 54 -0.12 1.98 5.15
CA ILE A 54 0.58 1.37 6.29
C ILE A 54 -0.37 1.23 7.47
N GLY A 55 -0.47 0.02 8.01
CA GLY A 55 -1.29 -0.32 9.17
C GLY A 55 -2.80 -0.39 8.95
N GLY A 56 -3.25 -0.20 7.71
CA GLY A 56 -4.62 -0.49 7.27
C GLY A 56 -5.74 0.25 8.01
N TYR A 57 -6.95 -0.30 7.92
CA TYR A 57 -8.10 0.17 8.69
C TYR A 57 -7.91 -0.10 10.19
N GLU A 58 -7.61 -1.35 10.54
CA GLU A 58 -7.24 -1.75 11.90
C GLU A 58 -5.76 -2.15 11.95
N PRO A 59 -4.98 -1.66 12.91
CA PRO A 59 -5.37 -0.75 13.99
C PRO A 59 -5.28 0.75 13.63
N CYS A 60 -4.63 1.13 12.53
CA CYS A 60 -4.21 2.54 12.35
C CYS A 60 -5.38 3.52 12.21
N THR A 61 -6.35 3.22 11.36
CA THR A 61 -7.51 4.13 11.17
C THR A 61 -8.38 4.22 12.41
N VAL A 62 -8.58 3.10 13.10
CA VAL A 62 -9.32 3.08 14.37
C VAL A 62 -8.55 3.86 15.47
N THR A 63 -7.24 3.67 15.55
CA THR A 63 -6.39 4.39 16.52
C THR A 63 -6.45 5.90 16.30
N ASP A 64 -6.40 6.35 15.04
CA ASP A 64 -6.52 7.77 14.71
C ASP A 64 -7.84 8.35 15.24
N PHE A 65 -8.96 7.63 15.06
CA PHE A 65 -10.26 8.03 15.60
C PHE A 65 -10.28 8.06 17.11
N GLU A 66 -9.81 7.00 17.76
CA GLU A 66 -9.84 6.88 19.23
C GLU A 66 -8.98 7.93 19.92
N VAL A 67 -7.76 8.17 19.42
CA VAL A 67 -6.85 9.19 19.96
C VAL A 67 -7.49 10.56 19.84
N CYS A 68 -7.99 10.93 18.65
CA CYS A 68 -8.58 12.26 18.44
C CYS A 68 -9.84 12.45 19.30
N LYS A 69 -10.68 11.42 19.41
CA LYS A 69 -11.88 11.45 20.23
C LYS A 69 -11.58 11.68 21.71
N ARG A 70 -10.50 11.08 22.25
CA ARG A 70 -10.03 11.37 23.63
C ARG A 70 -9.63 12.82 23.85
N HIS A 71 -9.28 13.54 22.79
CA HIS A 71 -8.96 14.97 22.81
C HIS A 71 -10.14 15.87 22.38
N GLY A 72 -11.36 15.33 22.31
CA GLY A 72 -12.56 16.09 21.95
C GLY A 72 -12.66 16.40 20.45
N LEU A 73 -11.86 15.74 19.61
CA LEU A 73 -11.85 15.91 18.16
C LEU A 73 -12.50 14.70 17.49
N GLU A 74 -13.68 14.89 16.89
CA GLU A 74 -14.26 13.92 15.97
C GLU A 74 -13.79 14.22 14.55
N GLN A 75 -13.07 13.27 13.96
CA GLN A 75 -12.56 13.37 12.59
C GLN A 75 -13.10 12.22 11.73
N THR A 76 -13.26 12.49 10.43
CA THR A 76 -13.44 11.46 9.40
C THR A 76 -12.07 10.86 9.00
N ILE A 77 -12.04 9.95 8.03
CA ILE A 77 -10.78 9.34 7.57
C ILE A 77 -9.80 10.44 7.14
N ALA A 78 -8.66 10.48 7.84
CA ALA A 78 -7.67 11.53 7.72
C ALA A 78 -6.48 11.06 6.88
N ASP A 79 -6.71 10.74 5.60
CA ASP A 79 -5.65 10.19 4.73
C ASP A 79 -4.56 11.20 4.38
N THR A 80 -4.87 12.50 4.36
CA THR A 80 -3.94 13.55 3.91
C THR A 80 -3.78 14.70 4.90
N LEU A 81 -4.84 15.07 5.62
CA LEU A 81 -4.89 16.26 6.47
C LEU A 81 -5.38 15.91 7.87
N GLY A 82 -5.14 16.81 8.83
CA GLY A 82 -5.55 16.64 10.22
C GLY A 82 -4.62 15.70 11.00
N PRO A 83 -4.94 15.45 12.28
CA PRO A 83 -4.08 14.67 13.17
C PRO A 83 -3.76 13.27 12.63
N GLY A 84 -4.74 12.56 12.06
CA GLY A 84 -4.50 11.24 11.45
C GLY A 84 -3.53 11.29 10.27
N GLY A 85 -3.65 12.28 9.38
CA GLY A 85 -2.74 12.44 8.24
C GLY A 85 -1.30 12.73 8.67
N ILE A 86 -1.15 13.58 9.70
CA ILE A 86 0.15 13.90 10.29
C ILE A 86 0.80 12.66 10.93
N MET A 87 0.02 11.80 11.58
CA MET A 87 0.53 10.56 12.19
C MET A 87 0.89 9.49 11.16
N ARG A 88 0.15 9.42 10.04
CA ARG A 88 0.38 8.44 8.95
C ARG A 88 1.58 8.77 8.08
N ALA A 89 1.84 10.05 7.80
CA ALA A 89 2.90 10.45 6.87
C ALA A 89 4.30 9.93 7.27
N PRO A 90 4.74 10.01 8.54
CA PRO A 90 6.01 9.42 8.98
C PRO A 90 6.07 7.90 8.79
N ALA A 91 4.97 7.17 9.07
CA ALA A 91 4.91 5.73 8.90
C ALA A 91 5.08 5.33 7.43
N GLY A 92 4.43 6.05 6.51
CA GLY A 92 4.61 5.86 5.07
C GLY A 92 6.03 6.18 4.61
N LEU A 93 6.59 7.31 5.05
CA LEU A 93 7.94 7.74 4.67
C LEU A 93 9.00 6.70 5.07
N SER A 94 8.87 6.09 6.24
CA SER A 94 9.79 5.04 6.71
C SER A 94 9.85 3.80 5.79
N ARG A 95 8.77 3.51 5.05
CA ARG A 95 8.69 2.37 4.12
C ARG A 95 9.18 2.68 2.71
N ILE A 96 9.26 3.97 2.38
CA ILE A 96 9.84 4.43 1.12
C ILE A 96 11.35 4.63 1.27
N CYS A 97 11.80 5.16 2.41
CA CYS A 97 13.19 5.52 2.64
C CYS A 97 14.05 4.45 3.34
N GLY A 98 13.43 3.35 3.81
CA GLY A 98 14.12 2.23 4.49
C GLY A 98 14.34 1.03 3.59
#